data_AF-A0A9E5BGE7-F1
#
_entry.id   AF-A0A9E5BGE7-F1
#
_cell.length_a   1.000
_cell.length_b   1.000
_cell.length_c   1.000
_cell.angle_alpha   90.00
_cell.angle_beta   90.00
_cell.angle_gamma   90.00
#
_symmetry.space_group_name_H-M   'P 1'
#
loop_
_entity.id
_entity.type
_entity.pdbx_description
1 polymer ?
#
loop_
_entity_poly.entity_id
_entity_poly.type
_entity_poly.pdbx_seq_one_letter_code
_entity_poly.pdbx_strand_id
1 'polypeptide(L)' 'NLPAIRSVGYRQVWEYLEGKVDYPTMKQKAYAATRQLSKRQVTWLRAMQRHAFDPFSPAELHAAKTMAMGILNASFK' A
#
# COMPACT_ATOMS: atom_id res chain seq x y z
N ASN A 1 9.17 -21.34 4.38
CA ASN A 1 8.23 -20.44 3.68
C ASN A 1 8.15 -19.13 4.47
N LEU A 2 8.92 -18.09 4.09
CA LEU A 2 9.05 -16.85 4.88
C LEU A 2 8.23 -15.71 4.24
N PRO A 3 7.09 -15.29 4.82
CA PRO A 3 6.23 -14.26 4.25
C PRO A 3 6.90 -12.90 4.14
N ALA A 4 7.74 -12.54 5.11
CA ALA A 4 8.44 -11.26 5.14
C ALA A 4 9.34 -11.02 3.92
N ILE A 5 10.00 -12.08 3.43
CA ILE A 5 10.87 -12.04 2.24
C ILE A 5 10.05 -11.85 0.94
N ARG A 6 8.76 -12.20 0.95
CA ARG A 6 7.86 -12.07 -0.20
C ARG A 6 7.19 -10.70 -0.28
N SER A 7 7.42 -9.83 0.70
CA SER A 7 6.99 -8.44 0.64
C SER A 7 7.54 -7.76 -0.61
N VAL A 8 6.76 -6.84 -1.17
CA VAL A 8 7.16 -6.05 -2.34
C VAL A 8 8.48 -5.33 -2.05
N GLY A 9 9.43 -5.37 -2.98
CA GLY A 9 10.76 -4.79 -2.84
C GLY A 9 11.83 -5.79 -2.38
N TYR A 10 11.52 -6.64 -1.38
CA TYR A 10 12.51 -7.56 -0.80
C TYR A 10 13.03 -8.58 -1.80
N ARG A 11 12.14 -9.20 -2.58
CA ARG A 11 12.55 -10.15 -3.62
C ARG A 11 13.40 -9.49 -4.71
N GLN A 12 13.09 -8.25 -5.08
CA GLN A 12 13.86 -7.52 -6.10
C GLN A 12 15.26 -7.18 -5.61
N VAL A 13 15.38 -6.73 -4.37
CA VAL A 13 16.67 -6.49 -3.72
C VAL A 13 17.47 -7.78 -3.57
N TRP A 14 16.82 -8.89 -3.21
CA TRP A 14 17.47 -10.20 -3.12
C TRP A 14 18.07 -10.65 -4.46
N GLU A 15 17.32 -10.54 -5.56
CA GLU A 15 17.83 -10.86 -6.91
C GLU A 15 19.06 -10.02 -7.28
N TYR A 16 19.11 -8.75 -6.85
CA TYR A 16 20.26 -7.87 -7.05
C TYR A 16 21.46 -8.31 -6.20
N LEU A 17 21.25 -8.65 -4.93
CA LEU A 17 22.31 -9.11 -4.03
C LEU A 17 22.91 -10.46 -4.48
N GLU A 18 22.13 -11.29 -5.17
CA GLU A 18 22.60 -12.52 -5.82
C GLU A 18 23.29 -12.28 -7.17
N GLY A 19 23.41 -11.03 -7.62
CA GLY A 19 24.01 -10.68 -8.91
C GLY A 19 23.18 -11.06 -10.15
N LYS A 20 21.90 -11.42 -9.98
CA LYS A 20 21.03 -11.84 -11.09
C LYS A 20 20.50 -10.68 -11.93
N VAL A 21 20.49 -9.47 -11.38
CA VAL A 21 20.06 -8.24 -12.05
C VAL A 21 20.94 -7.07 -11.63
N ASP A 22 21.04 -6.05 -12.48
CA ASP A 22 21.69 -4.80 -12.12
C ASP A 22 20.77 -3.90 -11.27
N TYR A 23 21.36 -2.85 -10.68
CA TYR A 23 20.63 -1.93 -9.81
C TYR A 23 19.49 -1.18 -10.53
N PRO A 24 19.67 -0.64 -11.76
CA PRO A 24 18.57 -0.03 -12.52
C PRO A 24 17.39 -0.99 -12.75
N THR A 25 17.65 -2.22 -13.16
CA THR A 25 16.63 -3.24 -13.41
C THR A 25 15.91 -3.63 -12.12
N MET A 26 16.65 -3.80 -11.02
CA MET A 26 16.07 -4.05 -9.71
C MET A 26 15.07 -2.96 -9.30
N LYS A 27 15.43 -1.68 -9.45
CA LYS A 27 14.53 -0.54 -9.15
C LYS A 27 13.27 -0.58 -10.00
N GLN A 28 13.40 -0.80 -11.31
CA GLN A 28 12.23 -0.86 -12.20
C GLN A 28 11.29 -2.02 -11.84
N LYS A 29 11.85 -3.20 -11.54
CA LYS A 29 11.06 -4.34 -11.04
C LYS A 29 10.35 -4.01 -9.72
N ALA A 30 11.01 -3.32 -8.80
CA ALA A 30 10.44 -2.94 -7.52
C ALA A 30 9.27 -1.95 -7.71
N TYR A 31 9.44 -0.93 -8.55
CA TYR A 31 8.37 0.01 -8.89
C TYR A 31 7.18 -0.67 -9.55
N ALA A 32 7.42 -1.58 -10.49
CA ALA A 32 6.36 -2.35 -11.14
C ALA A 32 5.58 -3.20 -10.11
N ALA A 33 6.29 -3.87 -9.20
CA ALA A 33 5.66 -4.67 -8.15
C ALA A 33 4.80 -3.81 -7.19
N THR A 34 5.28 -2.62 -6.80
CA THR A 34 4.50 -1.67 -5.99
C THR A 34 3.25 -1.19 -6.72
N ARG A 35 3.35 -0.81 -8.00
CA ARG A 35 2.18 -0.41 -8.79
C ARG A 35 1.13 -1.52 -8.90
N GLN A 36 1.57 -2.77 -9.09
CA GLN A 36 0.67 -3.92 -9.14
C GLN A 36 -0.02 -4.16 -7.80
N LEU A 37 0.71 -4.05 -6.68
CA LEU A 37 0.14 -4.12 -5.34
C LEU A 37 -0.93 -3.05 -5.14
N SER A 38 -0.59 -1.78 -5.40
CA SER A 38 -1.52 -0.65 -5.27
C SER A 38 -2.74 -0.80 -6.16
N LYS A 39 -2.57 -1.23 -7.42
CA LYS A 39 -3.71 -1.52 -8.33
C LYS A 39 -4.63 -2.60 -7.76
N ARG A 40 -4.07 -3.69 -7.23
CA ARG A 40 -4.86 -4.75 -6.59
C ARG A 40 -5.60 -4.20 -5.38
N GLN A 41 -4.91 -3.50 -4.48
CA GLN A 41 -5.54 -2.85 -3.32
C GLN A 41 -6.72 -1.99 -3.75
N VAL A 42 -6.52 -1.05 -4.69
CA VAL A 42 -7.60 -0.20 -5.20
C VAL A 42 -8.75 -1.01 -5.81
N THR A 43 -8.46 -2.10 -6.53
CA THR A 43 -9.49 -2.99 -7.09
C THR A 43 -10.36 -3.62 -6.00
N TRP A 44 -9.73 -4.19 -4.97
CA TRP A 44 -10.44 -4.75 -3.81
C TRP A 44 -11.27 -3.68 -3.10
N LEU A 45 -10.64 -2.54 -2.85
CA LEU A 45 -11.22 -1.39 -2.21
C LEU A 45 -12.45 -0.86 -2.99
N ARG A 46 -12.45 -0.84 -4.32
CA ARG A 46 -13.62 -0.45 -5.14
C ARG A 46 -14.81 -1.41 -5.05
N ALA A 47 -14.55 -2.69 -4.78
CA ALA A 47 -15.61 -3.69 -4.61
C ALA A 47 -16.27 -3.67 -3.22
N MET A 48 -15.70 -2.92 -2.26
CA MET A 48 -16.24 -2.78 -0.91
C MET A 48 -17.13 -1.53 -0.82
N GLN A 49 -18.26 -1.62 -0.13
CA GLN A 49 -19.05 -0.44 0.24
C GLN A 49 -18.36 0.29 1.40
N ARG A 50 -17.79 1.46 1.11
CA ARG A 50 -17.09 2.30 2.10
C ARG A 50 -17.04 3.75 1.64
N HIS A 51 -16.87 4.66 2.60
CA HIS A 51 -16.62 6.06 2.30
C HIS A 51 -15.18 6.23 1.79
N ALA A 52 -15.01 6.90 0.65
CA ALA A 52 -13.71 7.21 0.08
C ALA A 52 -13.37 8.67 0.36
N PHE A 53 -12.13 8.93 0.75
CA PHE A 53 -11.60 10.27 0.97
C PHE A 53 -10.46 10.51 -0.01
N ASP A 54 -10.39 11.70 -0.59
CA ASP A 54 -9.27 12.20 -1.37
C ASP A 54 -8.11 12.57 -0.42
N PRO A 55 -6.97 11.86 -0.49
CA PRO A 55 -5.81 12.15 0.35
C PRO A 55 -5.14 13.49 0.03
N PHE A 56 -5.42 14.10 -1.12
CA PHE A 56 -4.84 15.38 -1.54
C PHE A 56 -5.72 16.59 -1.19
N SER A 57 -6.95 16.36 -0.72
CA SER A 57 -7.85 17.41 -0.24
C SER A 57 -7.68 17.60 1.27
N PRO A 58 -7.19 18.76 1.74
CA PRO A 58 -7.05 19.03 3.18
C PRO A 58 -8.38 18.95 3.93
N ALA A 59 -9.47 19.36 3.30
CA ALA A 59 -10.81 19.31 3.88
C ALA A 59 -11.28 17.86 4.10
N GLU A 60 -11.06 16.98 3.13
CA GLU A 60 -11.44 15.57 3.25
C GLU A 60 -10.57 14.81 4.24
N LEU A 61 -9.29 15.15 4.35
CA LEU A 61 -8.42 14.57 5.37
C LEU A 61 -8.90 14.90 6.79
N HIS A 62 -9.36 16.13 7.02
CA HIS A 62 -9.94 16.53 8.30
C HIS A 62 -11.26 15.80 8.60
N ALA A 63 -12.11 15.65 7.58
CA ALA A 63 -13.35 14.88 7.68
C ALA A 63 -13.07 13.41 8.01
N ALA A 64 -12.10 12.78 7.34
CA ALA A 64 -11.68 11.41 7.61
C ALA A 64 -11.20 11.21 9.05
N LYS A 65 -10.38 12.15 9.55
CA LYS A 65 -9.90 12.13 10.94
C LYS A 65 -11.06 12.21 11.94
N THR A 66 -12.01 13.12 11.69
CA THR A 66 -13.17 13.31 12.56
C THR A 66 -14.05 12.05 12.60
N MET A 67 -14.32 11.46 11.43
CA MET A 67 -15.08 10.21 11.33
C MET A 67 -14.37 9.05 12.07
N ALA A 68 -13.06 8.90 11.86
CA ALA A 68 -12.28 7.85 12.51
C ALA A 68 -12.27 8.00 14.05
N MET A 69 -12.07 9.22 14.56
CA MET A 69 -12.12 9.49 16.00
C MET A 69 -13.51 9.24 16.58
N GLY A 70 -14.57 9.56 15.85
CA GLY A 70 -15.95 9.25 16.25
C GLY A 70 -16.19 7.75 16.41
N ILE A 71 -15.72 6.94 15.45
CA ILE A 71 -15.82 5.47 15.51
C ILE A 71 -15.04 4.91 16.71
N LEU A 72 -13.80 5.38 16.92
CA LEU A 72 -12.98 4.92 18.04
C LEU A 72 -13.66 5.24 19.38
N ASN A 73 -14.12 6.49 19.57
CA ASN A 73 -14.77 6.89 20.81
C ASN A 73 -16.10 6.15 21.06
N ALA A 74 -16.82 5.75 20.00
CA ALA A 74 -18.02 4.94 20.11
C ALA A 74 -17.73 3.45 20.37
N SER A 75 -16.58 2.95 19.93
CA SER A 75 -16.18 1.53 20.08
C SER A 75 -15.52 1.22 21.43
N PHE A 76 -15.03 2.25 22.14
CA PHE A 76 -14.36 2.14 23.44
C PHE A 76 -15.19 2.71 24.61
N LYS A 77 -16.49 3.01 24.39
CA LYS A 77 -17.49 3.15 25.46
C LYS A 77 -18.26 1.84 25.60
#